data_AF-A0A921LSS1-F1
#
_entry.id   AF-A0A921LSS1-F1
#
_cell.length_a   1.000
_cell.length_b   1.000
_cell.length_c   1.000
_cell.angle_alpha   90.00
_cell.angle_beta   90.00
_cell.angle_gamma   90.00
#
_symmetry.space_group_name_H-M   'P 1'
#
loop_
_entity.id
_entity.type
_entity.pdbx_description
1 polymer ?
#
loop_
_entity_poly.entity_id
_entity_poly.type
_entity_poly.pdbx_seq_one_letter_code
_entity_poly.pdbx_strand_id
1 'polypeptide(L)'
;MRTFTRAIAGTLAAAVIALGVISAIWTFALDGSVAQDSLGATAANAVIDATGIKNRIDEMLHGAASDIAAATGLPEGQVTGAIDSLDIPSWTVVALPEDAIPTGSFDTTYQGAAATVTTYSDPSYVTVSALGQELTFAVPESAQDSMGILAYL
;
A
#
# COMPACT_ATOMS: atom_id res chain seq x y z
N MET A 1 23.35 -2.43 18.67
CA MET A 1 21.95 -2.11 18.32
C MET A 1 21.89 -1.22 17.06
N ARG A 2 22.38 -1.68 15.89
CA ARG A 2 22.43 -0.87 14.65
C ARG A 2 21.78 -1.54 13.43
N THR A 3 21.44 -2.83 13.53
CA THR A 3 20.86 -3.63 12.44
C THR A 3 19.33 -3.52 12.40
N PHE A 4 18.68 -3.43 13.58
CA PHE A 4 17.23 -3.29 13.71
C PHE A 4 16.69 -2.03 13.01
N THR A 5 17.41 -0.91 13.08
CA THR A 5 16.97 0.37 12.51
C THR A 5 17.03 0.42 10.98
N ARG A 6 17.93 -0.36 10.35
CA ARG A 6 18.12 -0.31 8.88
C ARG A 6 17.10 -1.18 8.15
N ALA A 7 16.91 -2.42 8.61
CA ALA A 7 15.92 -3.34 8.05
C ALA A 7 14.51 -2.70 8.08
N ILE A 8 14.16 -2.12 9.24
CA ILE A 8 12.89 -1.43 9.47
C ILE A 8 12.73 -0.21 8.55
N ALA A 9 13.77 0.61 8.39
CA ALA A 9 13.72 1.82 7.56
C ALA A 9 13.54 1.53 6.06
N GLY A 10 14.07 0.42 5.55
CA GLY A 10 13.88 0.09 4.13
C GLY A 10 12.57 -0.65 3.82
N THR A 11 12.05 -1.45 4.75
CA THR A 11 10.66 -1.94 4.68
C THR A 11 9.67 -0.77 4.72
N LEU A 12 9.93 0.23 5.57
CA LEU A 12 9.16 1.49 5.65
C LEU A 12 9.12 2.25 4.31
N ALA A 13 10.27 2.55 3.74
CA ALA A 13 10.31 3.31 2.48
C ALA A 13 9.73 2.50 1.32
N ALA A 14 9.99 1.18 1.26
CA ALA A 14 9.39 0.29 0.28
C ALA A 14 7.86 0.28 0.39
N ALA A 15 7.31 0.22 1.61
CA ALA A 15 5.87 0.24 1.84
C ALA A 15 5.25 1.62 1.54
N VAL A 16 5.91 2.73 1.89
CA VAL A 16 5.45 4.09 1.53
C VAL A 16 5.46 4.30 0.02
N ILE A 17 6.48 3.82 -0.67
CA ILE A 17 6.60 3.88 -2.13
C ILE A 17 5.58 2.93 -2.78
N ALA A 18 5.38 1.72 -2.23
CA ALA A 18 4.32 0.80 -2.62
C ALA A 18 2.96 1.47 -2.55
N LEU A 19 2.64 2.09 -1.42
CA LEU A 19 1.35 2.72 -1.19
C LEU A 19 1.16 3.98 -2.02
N GLY A 20 2.24 4.73 -2.31
CA GLY A 20 2.24 5.79 -3.30
C GLY A 20 1.95 5.27 -4.71
N VAL A 21 2.63 4.21 -5.14
CA VAL A 21 2.41 3.54 -6.44
C VAL A 21 0.98 3.01 -6.54
N ILE A 22 0.48 2.34 -5.50
CA ILE A 22 -0.90 1.90 -5.35
C ILE A 22 -1.81 3.09 -5.59
N SER A 23 -1.65 4.17 -4.83
CA SER A 23 -2.55 5.32 -4.96
C SER A 23 -2.60 5.97 -6.35
N ALA A 24 -1.47 6.04 -7.06
CA ALA A 24 -1.37 6.64 -8.38
C ALA A 24 -1.98 5.76 -9.49
N ILE A 25 -1.73 4.45 -9.44
CA ILE A 25 -2.30 3.54 -10.45
C ILE A 25 -3.79 3.37 -10.19
N TRP A 26 -4.22 3.39 -8.93
CA TRP A 26 -5.63 3.31 -8.56
C TRP A 26 -6.38 4.56 -8.96
N THR A 27 -5.81 5.74 -8.71
CA THR A 27 -6.28 7.00 -9.31
C THR A 27 -6.55 6.84 -10.81
N PHE A 28 -5.62 6.24 -11.56
CA PHE A 28 -5.78 6.04 -13.01
C PHE A 28 -6.84 4.99 -13.39
N ALA A 29 -7.00 3.90 -12.63
CA ALA A 29 -7.98 2.86 -12.90
C ALA A 29 -9.41 3.28 -12.50
N LEU A 30 -9.53 4.09 -11.46
CA LEU A 30 -10.82 4.50 -10.89
C LEU A 30 -11.42 5.73 -11.59
N ASP A 31 -10.59 6.62 -12.15
CA ASP A 31 -11.00 7.79 -12.95
C ASP A 31 -11.83 7.41 -14.21
N GLY A 32 -11.81 6.13 -14.63
CA GLY A 32 -12.55 5.65 -15.79
C GLY A 32 -13.72 4.69 -15.53
N SER A 33 -13.88 4.08 -14.35
CA SER A 33 -14.79 2.92 -14.20
C SER A 33 -15.55 2.74 -12.89
N VAL A 34 -15.12 3.34 -11.76
CA VAL A 34 -15.79 3.15 -10.45
C VAL A 34 -16.47 4.41 -9.93
N ALA A 35 -16.34 5.51 -10.66
CA ALA A 35 -16.95 6.77 -10.29
C ALA A 35 -18.47 6.67 -10.50
N GLN A 36 -19.21 6.27 -9.47
CA GLN A 36 -20.38 7.02 -8.97
C GLN A 36 -21.30 6.28 -8.00
N ASP A 37 -21.08 5.01 -7.70
CA ASP A 37 -21.86 4.36 -6.65
C ASP A 37 -20.96 3.53 -5.76
N SER A 38 -21.34 3.42 -4.49
CA SER A 38 -20.74 2.56 -3.49
C SER A 38 -20.72 1.10 -3.99
N LEU A 39 -19.76 0.76 -4.84
CA LEU A 39 -19.48 -0.61 -5.21
C LEU A 39 -19.07 -1.28 -3.91
N GLY A 40 -19.95 -2.12 -3.38
CA GLY A 40 -19.60 -2.96 -2.24
C GLY A 40 -18.29 -3.68 -2.52
N ALA A 41 -17.54 -4.01 -1.47
CA ALA A 41 -16.22 -4.66 -1.53
C ALA A 41 -16.07 -5.69 -2.66
N THR A 42 -17.08 -6.53 -2.90
CA THR A 42 -17.12 -7.53 -3.98
C THR A 42 -16.96 -6.93 -5.38
N ALA A 43 -17.69 -5.87 -5.71
CA ALA A 43 -17.67 -5.28 -7.05
C ALA A 43 -16.40 -4.46 -7.28
N ALA A 44 -15.89 -3.79 -6.24
CA ALA A 44 -14.57 -3.17 -6.29
C ALA A 44 -13.50 -4.23 -6.60
N ASN A 45 -13.41 -5.31 -5.81
CA ASN A 45 -12.43 -6.39 -6.02
C ASN A 45 -12.49 -6.97 -7.44
N ALA A 46 -13.69 -7.23 -7.97
CA ALA A 46 -13.84 -7.75 -9.33
C ALA A 46 -13.28 -6.80 -10.41
N VAL A 47 -13.51 -5.49 -10.27
CA VAL A 47 -12.95 -4.48 -11.19
C VAL A 47 -11.44 -4.43 -11.06
N ILE A 48 -10.92 -4.38 -9.85
CA ILE A 48 -9.47 -4.31 -9.56
C ILE A 48 -8.77 -5.54 -10.15
N ASP A 49 -9.30 -6.73 -9.90
CA ASP A 49 -8.73 -7.98 -10.41
C ASP A 49 -8.78 -8.01 -11.94
N ALA A 50 -9.87 -7.54 -12.56
CA ALA A 50 -10.00 -7.46 -14.01
C ALA A 50 -9.02 -6.46 -14.67
N THR A 51 -8.65 -5.39 -13.97
CA THR A 51 -7.66 -4.42 -14.50
C THR A 51 -6.22 -4.94 -14.42
N GLY A 52 -5.96 -5.98 -13.64
CA GLY A 52 -4.60 -6.47 -13.38
C GLY A 52 -3.72 -5.47 -12.61
N ILE A 53 -4.32 -4.44 -12.01
CA ILE A 53 -3.61 -3.35 -11.35
C ILE A 53 -2.71 -3.81 -10.21
N LYS A 54 -3.12 -4.82 -9.44
CA LYS A 54 -2.34 -5.38 -8.32
C LYS A 54 -1.01 -5.94 -8.80
N ASN A 55 -1.01 -6.66 -9.93
CA ASN A 55 0.21 -7.20 -10.54
C ASN A 55 1.10 -6.07 -11.07
N ARG A 56 0.50 -5.03 -11.66
CA ARG A 56 1.27 -3.87 -12.16
C ARG A 56 1.95 -3.09 -11.03
N ILE A 57 1.28 -2.95 -9.89
CA ILE A 57 1.87 -2.37 -8.67
C ILE A 57 3.06 -3.21 -8.22
N ASP A 58 2.87 -4.53 -8.12
CA ASP A 58 3.92 -5.46 -7.69
C ASP A 58 5.14 -5.40 -8.61
N GLU A 59 4.93 -5.42 -9.93
CA GLU A 59 5.99 -5.26 -10.94
C GLU A 59 6.71 -3.91 -10.83
N MET A 60 5.96 -2.82 -10.61
CA MET A 60 6.55 -1.49 -10.45
C MET A 60 7.39 -1.38 -9.18
N LEU A 61 6.98 -2.03 -8.09
CA LEU A 61 7.76 -2.07 -6.86
C LEU A 61 9.04 -2.86 -7.04
N HIS A 62 8.95 -4.02 -7.68
CA HIS A 62 10.12 -4.81 -8.06
C HIS A 62 11.06 -4.02 -8.98
N GLY A 63 10.54 -3.28 -9.95
CA GLY A 63 11.33 -2.41 -10.82
C GLY A 63 12.00 -1.25 -10.08
N ALA A 64 11.38 -0.74 -9.01
CA ALA A 64 11.92 0.33 -8.16
C ALA A 64 12.82 -0.20 -7.02
N ALA A 65 12.97 -1.52 -6.87
CA ALA A 65 13.68 -2.12 -5.73
C ALA A 65 15.11 -1.60 -5.58
N SER A 66 15.82 -1.38 -6.70
CA SER A 66 17.19 -0.85 -6.68
C SER A 66 17.23 0.63 -6.22
N ASP A 67 16.27 1.45 -6.66
CA ASP A 67 16.15 2.86 -6.23
C ASP A 67 15.77 2.95 -4.75
N ILE A 68 14.87 2.08 -4.29
CA ILE A 68 14.47 1.97 -2.88
C ILE A 68 15.68 1.52 -2.06
N ALA A 69 16.46 0.54 -2.52
CA ALA A 69 17.67 0.07 -1.87
C ALA A 69 18.71 1.20 -1.73
N ALA A 70 18.91 1.98 -2.80
CA ALA A 70 19.80 3.14 -2.79
C ALA A 70 19.33 4.23 -1.81
N ALA A 71 18.03 4.54 -1.79
CA ALA A 71 17.46 5.54 -0.89
C ALA A 71 17.48 5.13 0.58
N THR A 72 17.34 3.83 0.86
CA THR A 72 17.24 3.28 2.22
C THR A 72 18.58 2.84 2.80
N GLY A 73 19.58 2.65 1.94
CA GLY A 73 20.85 2.03 2.30
C GLY A 73 20.73 0.54 2.64
N LEU A 74 19.64 -0.11 2.20
CA LEU A 74 19.45 -1.55 2.33
C LEU A 74 20.02 -2.31 1.13
N PRO A 75 20.39 -3.59 1.31
CA PRO A 75 20.63 -4.49 0.18
C PRO A 75 19.37 -4.66 -0.66
N GLU A 76 19.51 -4.62 -1.99
CA GLU A 76 18.40 -4.81 -2.92
C GLU A 76 17.61 -6.10 -2.66
N GLY A 77 18.29 -7.22 -2.38
CA GLY A 77 17.60 -8.48 -2.04
C GLY A 77 16.77 -8.41 -0.75
N GLN A 78 17.11 -7.53 0.20
CA GLN A 78 16.28 -7.29 1.38
C GLN A 78 15.06 -6.44 1.05
N VAL A 79 15.20 -5.49 0.12
CA VAL A 79 14.08 -4.69 -0.38
C VAL A 79 13.12 -5.54 -1.20
N THR A 80 13.63 -6.37 -2.11
CA THR A 80 12.83 -7.33 -2.88
C THR A 80 12.06 -8.27 -1.96
N GLY A 81 12.72 -8.87 -0.96
CA GLY A 81 12.02 -9.73 0.00
C GLY A 81 10.96 -9.01 0.83
N ALA A 82 11.16 -7.72 1.12
CA ALA A 82 10.15 -6.89 1.78
C ALA A 82 8.97 -6.60 0.83
N ILE A 83 9.22 -6.36 -0.45
CA ILE A 83 8.16 -6.21 -1.47
C ILE A 83 7.37 -7.51 -1.61
N ASP A 84 8.06 -8.65 -1.71
CA ASP A 84 7.43 -9.98 -1.76
C ASP A 84 6.52 -10.23 -0.54
N SER A 85 6.96 -9.82 0.66
CA SER A 85 6.16 -9.98 1.87
C SER A 85 4.88 -9.14 1.89
N LEU A 86 4.85 -8.03 1.12
CA LEU A 86 3.63 -7.23 1.01
C LEU A 86 2.51 -8.04 0.33
N ASP A 87 2.84 -8.96 -0.57
CA ASP A 87 1.89 -9.82 -1.28
C ASP A 87 0.69 -9.02 -1.84
N ILE A 88 1.00 -7.92 -2.54
CA ILE A 88 0.00 -7.00 -3.12
C ILE A 88 -1.10 -7.70 -3.94
N PRO A 89 -0.81 -8.76 -4.73
CA PRO A 89 -1.83 -9.50 -5.44
C PRO A 89 -2.95 -10.06 -4.54
N SER A 90 -2.64 -10.39 -3.28
CA SER A 90 -3.59 -10.93 -2.30
C SER A 90 -4.41 -9.87 -1.56
N TRP A 91 -4.14 -8.58 -1.75
CA TRP A 91 -4.88 -7.51 -1.08
C TRP A 91 -6.31 -7.45 -1.61
N THR A 92 -7.27 -7.21 -0.72
CA THR A 92 -8.69 -7.10 -1.10
C THR A 92 -9.33 -5.87 -0.51
N VAL A 93 -10.23 -5.22 -1.27
CA VAL A 93 -11.04 -4.13 -0.74
C VAL A 93 -12.06 -4.70 0.23
N VAL A 94 -12.18 -4.08 1.39
CA VAL A 94 -13.15 -4.42 2.43
C VAL A 94 -13.82 -3.16 2.95
N ALA A 95 -14.98 -3.30 3.58
CA ALA A 95 -15.54 -2.21 4.36
C ALA A 95 -14.70 -2.06 5.63
N LEU A 96 -14.33 -0.83 5.98
CA LEU A 96 -13.68 -0.56 7.25
C LEU A 96 -14.63 -0.94 8.41
N PRO A 97 -14.18 -1.74 9.39
CA PRO A 97 -14.95 -1.99 10.60
C PRO A 97 -15.26 -0.68 11.34
N GLU A 98 -16.46 -0.55 11.92
CA GLU A 98 -16.86 0.66 12.65
C GLU A 98 -16.01 0.91 13.91
N ASP A 99 -15.36 -0.13 14.44
CA ASP A 99 -14.47 -0.10 15.60
C ASP A 99 -12.99 0.08 15.24
N ALA A 100 -12.66 0.27 13.95
CA ALA A 100 -11.29 0.49 13.53
C ALA A 100 -10.73 1.82 14.08
N ILE A 101 -9.65 1.73 14.86
CA ILE A 101 -9.02 2.89 15.49
C ILE A 101 -7.81 3.32 14.67
N PRO A 102 -7.81 4.51 14.05
CA PRO A 102 -6.65 4.98 13.30
C PRO A 102 -5.47 5.23 14.25
N THR A 103 -4.28 4.78 13.85
CA THR A 103 -3.04 4.93 14.62
C THR A 103 -2.13 6.01 14.06
N GLY A 104 -2.17 6.25 12.76
CA GLY A 104 -1.35 7.25 12.09
C GLY A 104 -1.74 7.41 10.62
N SER A 105 -1.44 8.56 10.06
CA SER A 105 -1.66 8.85 8.65
C SER A 105 -0.47 9.60 8.07
N PHE A 106 -0.06 9.24 6.86
CA PHE A 106 1.01 9.92 6.14
C PHE A 106 0.60 10.20 4.70
N ASP A 107 1.08 11.33 4.18
CA ASP A 107 0.88 11.72 2.80
C ASP A 107 2.01 11.16 1.93
N THR A 108 1.62 10.57 0.81
CA THR A 108 2.51 10.08 -0.23
C THR A 108 2.14 10.72 -1.56
N THR A 109 3.13 10.90 -2.42
CA THR A 109 2.90 11.41 -3.77
C THR A 109 3.75 10.60 -4.73
N TYR A 110 3.10 10.02 -5.74
CA TYR A 110 3.79 9.24 -6.75
C TYR A 110 3.30 9.64 -8.14
N GLN A 111 4.24 9.99 -9.03
CA GLN A 111 3.95 10.46 -10.40
C GLN A 111 2.94 11.62 -10.49
N GLY A 112 2.92 12.50 -9.47
CA GLY A 112 2.01 13.65 -9.39
C GLY A 112 0.61 13.33 -8.84
N ALA A 113 0.31 12.07 -8.53
CA ALA A 113 -0.89 11.70 -7.79
C ALA A 113 -0.58 11.73 -6.28
N ALA A 114 -1.34 12.54 -5.54
CA ALA A 114 -1.25 12.62 -4.09
C ALA A 114 -2.24 11.65 -3.43
N ALA A 115 -1.81 11.04 -2.34
CA ALA A 115 -2.66 10.19 -1.54
C ALA A 115 -2.26 10.23 -0.06
N THR A 116 -3.24 9.99 0.79
CA THR A 116 -3.08 9.88 2.23
C THR A 116 -3.33 8.43 2.60
N VAL A 117 -2.35 7.81 3.24
CA VAL A 117 -2.48 6.46 3.80
C VAL A 117 -2.81 6.60 5.27
N THR A 118 -3.82 5.86 5.73
CA THR A 118 -4.18 5.75 7.14
C THR A 118 -4.01 4.30 7.59
N THR A 119 -3.28 4.14 8.70
CA THR A 119 -3.07 2.87 9.39
C THR A 119 -3.96 2.78 10.61
N TYR A 120 -4.23 1.55 11.05
CA TYR A 120 -5.11 1.28 12.19
C TYR A 120 -4.40 0.44 13.26
N SER A 121 -4.99 0.42 14.45
CA SER A 121 -4.51 -0.39 15.57
C SER A 121 -4.54 -1.89 15.25
N ASP A 122 -5.47 -2.29 14.40
CA ASP A 122 -5.46 -3.60 13.76
C ASP A 122 -4.66 -3.49 12.44
N PRO A 123 -3.49 -4.13 12.36
CA PRO A 123 -2.62 -4.05 11.18
C PRO A 123 -3.19 -4.80 9.97
N SER A 124 -4.30 -5.52 10.12
CA SER A 124 -5.00 -6.17 9.01
C SER A 124 -5.77 -5.19 8.12
N TYR A 125 -5.84 -3.90 8.48
CA TYR A 125 -6.48 -2.88 7.67
C TYR A 125 -5.54 -1.73 7.34
N VAL A 126 -5.65 -1.24 6.12
CA VAL A 126 -5.05 0.02 5.69
C VAL A 126 -6.02 0.75 4.77
N THR A 127 -6.12 2.05 4.95
CA THR A 127 -6.97 2.90 4.12
C THR A 127 -6.13 3.82 3.28
N VAL A 128 -6.41 3.87 1.98
CA VAL A 128 -5.77 4.78 1.04
C VAL A 128 -6.83 5.76 0.56
N SER A 129 -6.59 7.04 0.81
CA SER A 129 -7.39 8.15 0.33
C SER A 129 -6.66 8.85 -0.81
N ALA A 130 -7.25 8.88 -2.01
CA ALA A 130 -6.68 9.53 -3.18
C ALA A 130 -7.81 10.17 -4.01
N LEU A 131 -7.59 11.38 -4.53
CA LEU A 131 -8.58 12.12 -5.34
C LEU A 131 -9.99 12.25 -4.71
N GLY A 132 -10.07 12.30 -3.38
CA GLY A 132 -11.35 12.36 -2.66
C GLY A 132 -12.11 11.03 -2.60
N GLN A 133 -11.48 9.93 -2.99
CA GLN A 133 -11.97 8.57 -2.81
C GLN A 133 -11.18 7.88 -1.71
N GLU A 134 -11.88 7.12 -0.87
CA GLU A 134 -11.28 6.35 0.21
C GLU A 134 -11.53 4.86 -0.01
N LEU A 135 -10.46 4.07 0.04
CA LEU A 135 -10.51 2.63 -0.09
C LEU A 135 -9.77 1.95 1.05
N THR A 136 -10.48 1.07 1.75
CA THR A 136 -9.90 0.22 2.79
C THR A 136 -9.55 -1.14 2.22
N PHE A 137 -8.36 -1.59 2.56
CA PHE A 137 -7.80 -2.87 2.15
C PHE A 137 -7.61 -3.79 3.35
N ALA A 138 -7.94 -5.06 3.16
CA ALA A 138 -7.49 -6.13 4.01
C ALA A 138 -6.05 -6.50 3.63
N VAL A 139 -5.16 -6.38 4.61
CA VAL A 139 -3.73 -6.63 4.50
C VAL A 139 -3.45 -8.08 4.89
N PRO A 140 -2.78 -8.88 4.04
CA PRO A 140 -2.42 -10.25 4.35
C PRO A 140 -1.45 -10.31 5.54
N GLU A 141 -1.49 -11.39 6.33
CA GLU A 141 -0.64 -11.54 7.52
C GLU A 141 0.85 -11.31 7.23
N SER A 142 1.33 -11.70 6.05
CA SER A 142 2.72 -11.48 5.61
C SER A 142 3.13 -10.01 5.56
N ALA A 143 2.16 -9.10 5.39
CA ALA A 143 2.37 -7.66 5.22
C ALA A 143 2.04 -6.84 6.47
N GLN A 144 1.40 -7.45 7.48
CA GLN A 144 0.96 -6.76 8.70
C GLN A 144 2.13 -6.23 9.55
N ASP A 145 3.26 -6.94 9.56
CA ASP A 145 4.48 -6.49 10.23
C ASP A 145 4.97 -5.13 9.68
N SER A 146 4.75 -4.88 8.39
CA SER A 146 5.07 -3.58 7.77
C SER A 146 4.09 -2.48 8.20
N MET A 147 2.81 -2.81 8.42
CA MET A 147 1.76 -1.84 8.79
C MET A 147 1.96 -1.25 10.18
N GLY A 148 2.35 -2.09 11.15
CA GLY A 148 2.59 -1.64 12.54
C GLY A 148 3.71 -0.59 12.64
N ILE A 149 4.59 -0.51 11.64
CA ILE A 149 5.67 0.47 11.58
C ILE A 149 5.23 1.75 10.86
N LEU A 150 4.39 1.63 9.82
CA LEU A 150 3.82 2.77 9.11
C LEU A 150 2.98 3.69 10.02
N ALA A 151 2.41 3.14 11.09
CA ALA A 151 1.68 3.90 12.10
C ALA A 151 2.52 4.98 12.82
N TYR A 152 3.84 4.92 12.73
CA TYR A 152 4.76 5.87 13.38
C TYR A 152 5.33 6.93 12.43
N LEU A 153 4.88 6.97 11.17
CA LEU A 153 5.20 8.02 10.18
C LEU A 153 4.23 9.19 10.30
#